data_AF-A0A3D3HZC5-F1
#
_entry.id   AF-A0A3D3HZC5-F1
#
_cell.length_a   1.000
_cell.length_b   1.000
_cell.length_c   1.000
_cell.angle_alpha   90.00
_cell.angle_beta   90.00
_cell.angle_gamma   90.00
#
_symmetry.space_group_name_H-M   'P 1'
#
loop_
_entity.id
_entity.type
_entity.pdbx_description
1 polymer ?
#
loop_
_entity_poly.entity_id
_entity_poly.type
_entity_poly.pdbx_seq_one_letter_code
_entity_poly.pdbx_strand_id
1 'polypeptide(L)'
;MTTWIASAERCKQMDYRSTHEFGIPGEQLMERAGRYVFEAMTELLPDGGSLVVLCGKGNNGGDGFVVARLAHEQGYGVECLVAAQGPEDFTPLCALQFERAVAAGVTPHFASDATWTRRLESIPCRDLVVDALLGTGVSGPVHGPILEAIEAVNRSGTPVVAVDLPSGVHTDTGEELGASIWALRTVTVGLPKPCLFQGTGIEHSGFWTVADIGYPAELMREPTEAFLVDAQWVGQFLPERFRASHKGSNGHTLIVAGSHWMPGSAVLAAKAA
;
A
#
# COMPACT_ATOMS: atom_id res chain seq x y z
N MET A 1 -18.20 7.27 8.19
CA MET A 1 -17.71 6.53 9.37
C MET A 1 -16.24 6.93 9.48
N THR A 2 -15.74 7.27 10.67
CA THR A 2 -14.33 7.71 10.80
C THR A 2 -13.40 6.61 10.31
N THR A 3 -12.56 6.92 9.33
CA THR A 3 -11.51 6.02 8.85
C THR A 3 -10.21 6.30 9.62
N TRP A 4 -9.83 5.40 10.51
CA TRP A 4 -8.60 5.50 11.28
C TRP A 4 -7.36 5.18 10.44
N ILE A 5 -6.20 5.72 10.84
CA ILE A 5 -4.89 5.45 10.23
C ILE A 5 -4.09 4.57 11.17
N ALA A 6 -3.55 3.46 10.68
CA ALA A 6 -2.85 2.46 11.49
C ALA A 6 -1.33 2.54 11.30
N SER A 7 -0.58 2.65 12.40
CA SER A 7 0.87 2.45 12.37
C SER A 7 1.24 1.01 12.07
N ALA A 8 2.52 0.75 11.77
CA ALA A 8 3.05 -0.60 11.59
C ALA A 8 2.74 -1.50 12.80
N GLU A 9 2.94 -0.96 14.01
CA GLU A 9 2.64 -1.67 15.25
C GLU A 9 1.14 -1.96 15.39
N ARG A 10 0.28 -0.99 15.04
CA ARG A 10 -1.16 -1.20 15.06
C ARG A 10 -1.62 -2.27 14.07
N CYS A 11 -1.03 -2.33 12.88
CA CYS A 11 -1.32 -3.38 11.89
C CYS A 11 -1.00 -4.78 12.45
N LYS A 12 0.19 -4.95 13.05
CA LYS A 12 0.59 -6.22 13.70
C LYS A 12 -0.37 -6.64 14.79
N GLN A 13 -0.84 -5.69 15.60
CA GLN A 13 -1.83 -5.96 16.65
C GLN A 13 -3.17 -6.39 16.06
N MET A 14 -3.61 -5.78 14.96
CA MET A 14 -4.86 -6.15 14.29
C MET A 14 -4.78 -7.57 13.71
N ASP A 15 -3.68 -7.94 13.05
CA ASP A 15 -3.43 -9.30 12.57
C ASP A 15 -3.48 -10.32 13.72
N TYR A 16 -2.75 -10.02 14.80
CA TYR A 16 -2.68 -10.88 15.98
C TYR A 16 -4.06 -11.09 16.61
N ARG A 17 -4.79 -10.01 16.86
CA ARG A 17 -6.10 -10.07 17.52
C ARG A 17 -7.14 -10.73 16.64
N SER A 18 -7.13 -10.47 15.33
CA SER A 18 -8.03 -11.15 14.38
C SER A 18 -7.86 -12.68 14.44
N THR A 19 -6.62 -13.14 14.57
CA THR A 19 -6.33 -14.58 14.69
C THR A 19 -6.69 -15.13 16.06
N HIS A 20 -6.26 -14.48 17.15
CA HIS A 20 -6.32 -15.06 18.49
C HIS A 20 -7.60 -14.74 19.27
N GLU A 21 -8.21 -13.57 19.04
CA GLU A 21 -9.45 -13.14 19.72
C GLU A 21 -10.69 -13.46 18.90
N PHE A 22 -10.61 -13.36 17.57
CA PHE A 22 -11.75 -13.53 16.67
C PHE A 22 -11.71 -14.83 15.86
N GLY A 23 -10.64 -15.61 15.97
CA GLY A 23 -10.52 -16.93 15.34
C GLY A 23 -10.44 -16.89 13.81
N ILE A 24 -10.06 -15.76 13.21
CA ILE A 24 -9.90 -15.61 11.76
C ILE A 24 -8.47 -16.03 11.39
N PRO A 25 -8.28 -17.16 10.67
CA PRO A 25 -6.93 -17.63 10.35
C PRO A 25 -6.17 -16.61 9.47
N GLY A 26 -4.91 -16.36 9.80
CA GLY A 26 -4.04 -15.45 9.02
C GLY A 26 -3.92 -15.84 7.54
N GLU A 27 -4.00 -17.14 7.21
CA GLU A 27 -4.05 -17.60 5.83
C GLU A 27 -5.27 -17.07 5.05
N GLN A 28 -6.42 -16.90 5.71
CA GLN A 28 -7.63 -16.37 5.07
C GLN A 28 -7.52 -14.86 4.84
N LEU A 29 -6.89 -14.15 5.78
CA LEU A 29 -6.61 -12.73 5.64
C LEU A 29 -5.66 -12.48 4.45
N MET A 30 -4.57 -13.25 4.37
CA MET A 30 -3.61 -13.21 3.26
C MET A 30 -4.24 -13.58 1.91
N GLU A 31 -5.08 -14.62 1.88
CA GLU A 31 -5.80 -15.02 0.66
C GLU A 31 -6.70 -13.89 0.13
N ARG A 32 -7.35 -13.14 1.03
CA ARG A 32 -8.17 -11.99 0.68
C ARG A 32 -7.32 -10.80 0.25
N ALA A 33 -6.23 -10.51 0.97
CA ALA A 33 -5.30 -9.42 0.62
C ALA A 33 -4.76 -9.60 -0.80
N GLY A 34 -4.20 -10.77 -1.10
CA GLY A 34 -3.71 -11.09 -2.44
C GLY A 34 -4.81 -11.07 -3.51
N ARG A 35 -6.05 -11.42 -3.17
CA ARG A 35 -7.19 -11.29 -4.10
C ARG A 35 -7.51 -9.84 -4.45
N TYR A 36 -7.51 -8.92 -3.49
CA TYR A 36 -7.71 -7.49 -3.79
C TYR A 36 -6.59 -6.91 -4.67
N VAL A 37 -5.35 -7.33 -4.44
CA VAL A 37 -4.23 -6.93 -5.30
C VAL A 37 -4.43 -7.50 -6.71
N PHE A 38 -4.79 -8.78 -6.82
CA PHE A 38 -5.09 -9.41 -8.10
C PHE A 38 -6.23 -8.67 -8.84
N GLU A 39 -7.31 -8.30 -8.16
CA GLU A 39 -8.39 -7.51 -8.75
C GLU A 39 -7.91 -6.14 -9.25
N ALA A 40 -7.15 -5.40 -8.43
CA ALA A 40 -6.55 -4.13 -8.82
C ALA A 40 -5.59 -4.26 -10.02
N MET A 41 -4.88 -5.38 -10.12
CA MET A 41 -4.01 -5.75 -11.25
C MET A 41 -4.85 -6.03 -12.50
N THR A 42 -5.95 -6.78 -12.39
CA THR A 42 -6.83 -7.07 -13.53
C THR A 42 -7.55 -5.83 -14.06
N GLU A 43 -7.79 -4.81 -13.23
CA GLU A 43 -8.32 -3.52 -13.71
C GLU A 43 -7.34 -2.80 -14.66
N LEU A 44 -6.04 -3.06 -14.53
CA LEU A 44 -4.99 -2.51 -15.41
C LEU A 44 -4.72 -3.37 -16.64
N LEU A 45 -4.95 -4.70 -16.54
CA LEU A 45 -4.75 -5.68 -17.61
C LEU A 45 -6.01 -6.54 -17.85
N PRO A 46 -7.16 -5.95 -18.20
CA PRO A 46 -8.45 -6.67 -18.24
C PRO A 46 -8.52 -7.79 -19.27
N ASP A 47 -7.77 -7.66 -20.37
CA ASP A 47 -7.75 -8.63 -21.48
C ASP A 47 -6.63 -9.68 -21.35
N GLY A 48 -5.99 -9.76 -20.18
CA GLY A 48 -4.79 -10.57 -19.95
C GLY A 48 -3.50 -9.80 -20.21
N GLY A 49 -2.37 -10.50 -20.17
CA GLY A 49 -1.05 -9.92 -20.36
C GLY A 49 0.04 -10.71 -19.66
N SER A 50 1.22 -10.11 -19.56
CA SER A 50 2.38 -10.65 -18.87
C SER A 50 2.81 -9.75 -17.72
N LEU A 51 3.21 -10.36 -16.61
CA LEU A 51 3.61 -9.63 -15.41
C LEU A 51 4.79 -10.28 -14.72
N VAL A 52 5.50 -9.45 -13.96
CA VAL A 52 6.46 -9.91 -12.96
C VAL A 52 5.86 -9.72 -11.59
N VAL A 53 5.83 -10.78 -10.77
CA VAL A 53 5.48 -10.69 -9.36
C VAL A 53 6.75 -10.83 -8.54
N LEU A 54 7.10 -9.76 -7.84
CA LEU A 54 8.28 -9.69 -6.98
C LEU A 54 7.89 -10.05 -5.54
N CYS A 55 8.32 -11.21 -5.05
CA CYS A 55 7.99 -11.67 -3.71
C CYS A 55 9.18 -11.52 -2.76
N GLY A 56 8.93 -10.97 -1.57
CA GLY A 56 9.85 -11.05 -0.43
C GLY A 56 9.70 -12.34 0.37
N LYS A 57 10.44 -12.43 1.48
CA LYS A 57 10.36 -13.58 2.41
C LYS A 57 9.31 -13.45 3.52
N GLY A 58 8.80 -12.23 3.73
CA GLY A 58 7.80 -11.94 4.76
C GLY A 58 6.37 -12.20 4.30
N ASN A 59 5.40 -11.84 5.15
CA ASN A 59 3.97 -11.98 4.82
C ASN A 59 3.57 -11.25 3.54
N ASN A 60 4.18 -10.09 3.24
CA ASN A 60 3.93 -9.37 1.98
C ASN A 60 4.27 -10.24 0.76
N GLY A 61 5.36 -11.01 0.82
CA GLY A 61 5.70 -11.96 -0.23
C GLY A 61 4.68 -13.11 -0.35
N GLY A 62 4.04 -13.50 0.76
CA GLY A 62 2.91 -14.42 0.77
C GLY A 62 1.71 -13.89 0.00
N ASP A 63 1.35 -12.62 0.19
CA ASP A 63 0.32 -11.94 -0.62
C ASP A 63 0.71 -11.93 -2.12
N GLY A 64 2.00 -11.69 -2.41
CA GLY A 64 2.56 -11.82 -3.76
C GLY A 64 2.38 -13.21 -4.36
N PHE A 65 2.63 -14.29 -3.61
CA PHE A 65 2.40 -15.65 -4.08
C PHE A 65 0.92 -15.95 -4.34
N VAL A 66 0.00 -15.38 -3.56
CA VAL A 66 -1.44 -15.44 -3.85
C VAL A 66 -1.73 -14.79 -5.21
N VAL A 67 -1.20 -13.58 -5.46
CA VAL A 67 -1.38 -12.88 -6.75
C VAL A 67 -0.79 -13.69 -7.90
N ALA A 68 0.43 -14.19 -7.77
CA ALA A 68 1.10 -14.98 -8.80
C ALA A 68 0.28 -16.24 -9.16
N ARG A 69 -0.25 -16.94 -8.15
CA ARG A 69 -1.12 -18.09 -8.36
C ARG A 69 -2.41 -17.72 -9.08
N LEU A 70 -3.15 -16.72 -8.58
CA LEU A 70 -4.42 -16.32 -9.17
C LEU A 70 -4.24 -15.83 -10.61
N ALA A 71 -3.18 -15.06 -10.89
CA ALA A 71 -2.85 -14.63 -12.25
C ALA A 71 -2.51 -15.81 -13.16
N HIS A 72 -1.74 -16.79 -12.66
CA HIS A 72 -1.42 -17.99 -13.43
C HIS A 72 -2.68 -18.83 -13.75
N GLU A 73 -3.55 -19.03 -12.76
CA GLU A 73 -4.82 -19.76 -12.92
C GLU A 73 -5.76 -19.08 -13.92
N GLN A 74 -5.67 -17.75 -14.07
CA GLN A 74 -6.43 -16.97 -15.06
C GLN A 74 -5.71 -16.82 -16.41
N GLY A 75 -4.57 -17.50 -16.60
CA GLY A 75 -3.87 -17.58 -17.88
C GLY A 75 -2.94 -16.41 -18.21
N TYR A 76 -2.59 -15.57 -17.23
CA TYR A 76 -1.58 -14.52 -17.43
C TYR A 76 -0.17 -15.12 -17.58
N GLY A 77 0.69 -14.42 -18.33
CA GLY A 77 2.11 -14.74 -18.42
C GLY A 77 2.86 -14.28 -17.17
N VAL A 78 2.91 -15.12 -16.13
CA VAL A 78 3.51 -14.78 -14.83
C VAL A 78 4.99 -15.16 -14.78
N GLU A 79 5.85 -14.20 -14.48
CA GLU A 79 7.21 -14.42 -14.01
C GLU A 79 7.29 -14.10 -12.51
N CYS A 80 7.50 -15.13 -11.68
CA CYS A 80 7.58 -14.97 -10.23
C CYS A 80 9.05 -14.92 -9.80
N LEU A 81 9.50 -13.78 -9.29
CA LEU A 81 10.87 -13.57 -8.83
C LEU A 81 10.86 -13.39 -7.31
N VAL A 82 11.75 -14.11 -6.61
CA VAL A 82 11.78 -14.15 -5.14
C VAL A 82 13.10 -13.57 -4.63
N ALA A 83 13.02 -12.47 -3.91
CA ALA A 83 14.17 -11.80 -3.28
C ALA A 83 14.60 -12.50 -1.97
N ALA A 84 14.80 -13.82 -2.02
CA ALA A 84 15.28 -14.68 -0.94
C ALA A 84 16.28 -15.71 -1.49
N GLN A 85 17.06 -16.35 -0.61
CA GLN A 85 18.01 -17.38 -1.04
C GLN A 85 17.33 -18.72 -1.30
N GLY A 86 16.29 -19.03 -0.53
CA GLY A 86 15.48 -20.23 -0.68
C GLY A 86 14.21 -20.15 0.16
N PRO A 87 13.32 -21.16 0.05
CA PRO A 87 12.05 -21.19 0.79
C PRO A 87 12.22 -21.30 2.32
N GLU A 88 13.39 -21.73 2.80
CA GLU A 88 13.74 -21.79 4.23
C GLU A 88 13.79 -20.42 4.91
N ASP A 89 13.93 -19.34 4.14
CA ASP A 89 13.93 -17.96 4.65
C ASP A 89 12.52 -17.42 4.93
N PHE A 90 11.47 -18.15 4.51
CA PHE A 90 10.11 -17.65 4.53
C PHE A 90 9.48 -17.68 5.92
N THR A 91 8.67 -16.66 6.18
CA THR A 91 7.69 -16.73 7.29
C THR A 91 6.69 -17.87 7.05
N PRO A 92 6.07 -18.45 8.10
CA PRO A 92 5.18 -19.60 7.93
C PRO A 92 4.02 -19.39 6.95
N LEU A 93 3.40 -18.19 6.95
CA LEU A 93 2.33 -17.86 6.02
C LEU A 93 2.83 -17.70 4.58
N CYS A 94 4.01 -17.08 4.40
CA CYS A 94 4.64 -16.95 3.09
C CYS A 94 4.99 -18.34 2.51
N ALA A 95 5.55 -19.24 3.33
CA ALA A 95 5.86 -20.61 2.93
C ALA A 95 4.60 -21.38 2.47
N LEU A 96 3.50 -21.25 3.21
CA LEU A 96 2.22 -21.85 2.84
C LEU A 96 1.72 -21.37 1.47
N GLN A 97 1.77 -20.06 1.20
CA GLN A 97 1.31 -19.52 -0.09
C GLN A 97 2.28 -19.82 -1.23
N PHE A 98 3.58 -19.88 -0.96
CA PHE A 98 4.58 -20.39 -1.90
C PHE A 98 4.25 -21.83 -2.33
N GLU A 99 4.00 -22.73 -1.38
CA GLU A 99 3.64 -24.13 -1.67
C GLU A 99 2.36 -24.22 -2.53
N ARG A 100 1.35 -23.40 -2.22
CA ARG A 100 0.11 -23.32 -3.00
C ARG A 100 0.36 -22.81 -4.42
N ALA A 101 1.20 -21.79 -4.59
CA ALA A 101 1.54 -21.24 -5.90
C ALA A 101 2.29 -22.27 -6.76
N VAL A 102 3.27 -22.97 -6.18
CA VAL A 102 4.01 -24.04 -6.86
C VAL A 102 3.07 -25.19 -7.25
N ALA A 103 2.19 -25.62 -6.33
CA ALA A 103 1.22 -26.67 -6.62
C ALA A 103 0.23 -26.30 -7.74
N ALA A 104 -0.04 -25.00 -7.93
CA ALA A 104 -0.86 -24.48 -9.01
C ALA A 104 -0.12 -24.31 -10.35
N GLY A 105 1.19 -24.55 -10.40
CA GLY A 105 2.01 -24.48 -11.62
C GLY A 105 2.88 -23.24 -11.76
N VAL A 106 2.88 -22.33 -10.78
CA VAL A 106 3.81 -21.20 -10.76
C VAL A 106 5.25 -21.72 -10.57
N THR A 107 6.20 -21.17 -11.31
CA THR A 107 7.63 -21.47 -11.16
C THR A 107 8.36 -20.24 -10.58
N PRO A 108 8.67 -20.22 -9.27
CA PRO A 108 9.40 -19.13 -8.65
C PRO A 108 10.90 -19.21 -8.97
N HIS A 109 11.53 -18.05 -9.19
CA HIS A 109 12.98 -17.91 -9.43
C HIS A 109 13.61 -17.11 -8.30
N PHE A 110 14.57 -17.71 -7.59
CA PHE A 110 15.16 -17.13 -6.40
C PHE A 110 16.35 -16.23 -6.72
N ALA A 111 16.69 -15.33 -5.81
CA ALA A 111 17.87 -14.48 -5.95
C ALA A 111 19.20 -15.27 -5.93
N SER A 112 19.18 -16.50 -5.44
CA SER A 112 20.30 -17.44 -5.50
C SER A 112 20.47 -18.06 -6.90
N ASP A 113 19.47 -17.98 -7.78
CA ASP A 113 19.58 -18.52 -9.14
C ASP A 113 20.54 -17.69 -9.98
N ALA A 114 21.42 -18.35 -10.74
CA ALA A 114 22.34 -17.69 -11.67
C ALA A 114 21.63 -16.85 -12.77
N THR A 115 20.31 -17.01 -12.93
CA THR A 115 19.50 -16.25 -13.88
C THR A 115 18.85 -15.00 -13.29
N TRP A 116 18.96 -14.76 -11.98
CA TRP A 116 18.32 -13.66 -11.26
C TRP A 116 18.48 -12.30 -11.95
N THR A 117 19.73 -11.87 -12.15
CA THR A 117 20.04 -10.58 -12.79
C THR A 117 19.43 -10.47 -14.18
N ARG A 118 19.54 -11.52 -15.00
CA ARG A 118 18.98 -11.55 -16.35
C ARG A 118 17.45 -11.44 -16.36
N ARG A 119 16.78 -11.98 -15.35
CA ARG A 119 15.33 -11.89 -15.21
C ARG A 119 14.88 -10.50 -14.80
N LEU A 120 15.61 -9.86 -13.87
CA LEU A 120 15.38 -8.45 -13.53
C LEU A 120 15.56 -7.54 -14.75
N GLU A 121 16.57 -7.80 -15.58
CA GLU A 121 16.78 -7.06 -16.85
C GLU A 121 15.65 -7.26 -17.87
N SER A 122 14.81 -8.28 -17.70
CA SER A 122 13.67 -8.56 -18.59
C SER A 122 12.36 -7.90 -18.16
N ILE A 123 12.32 -7.23 -17.01
CA ILE A 123 11.14 -6.49 -16.52
C ILE A 123 10.57 -5.53 -17.58
N PRO A 124 11.37 -4.74 -18.35
CA PRO A 124 10.83 -3.83 -19.36
C PRO A 124 10.04 -4.52 -20.49
N CYS A 125 10.13 -5.84 -20.63
CA CYS A 125 9.40 -6.63 -21.62
C CYS A 125 8.04 -7.13 -21.10
N ARG A 126 7.60 -6.65 -19.94
CA ARG A 126 6.39 -7.07 -19.25
C ARG A 126 5.39 -5.93 -19.23
N ASP A 127 4.11 -6.26 -19.07
CA ASP A 127 3.04 -5.28 -19.10
C ASP A 127 2.83 -4.64 -17.72
N LEU A 128 3.17 -5.35 -16.63
CA LEU A 128 2.96 -4.90 -15.26
C LEU A 128 3.94 -5.56 -14.27
N VAL A 129 4.28 -4.84 -13.20
CA VAL A 129 4.97 -5.40 -12.03
C VAL A 129 4.03 -5.39 -10.83
N VAL A 130 4.02 -6.48 -10.05
CA VAL A 130 3.43 -6.53 -8.72
C VAL A 130 4.57 -6.52 -7.70
N ASP A 131 4.66 -5.44 -6.92
CA ASP A 131 5.63 -5.27 -5.85
C ASP A 131 5.09 -5.85 -4.54
N ALA A 132 5.61 -7.01 -4.15
CA ALA A 132 5.33 -7.69 -2.89
C ALA A 132 6.63 -8.00 -2.13
N LEU A 133 7.68 -7.18 -2.30
CA LEU A 133 8.99 -7.41 -1.70
C LEU A 133 8.96 -7.16 -0.18
N LEU A 134 8.37 -6.04 0.24
CA LEU A 134 8.41 -5.54 1.60
C LEU A 134 7.08 -4.88 1.99
N GLY A 135 6.59 -5.12 3.20
CA GLY A 135 5.37 -4.50 3.74
C GLY A 135 5.65 -3.72 5.02
N THR A 136 4.66 -3.64 5.93
CA THR A 136 4.75 -2.82 7.16
C THR A 136 5.91 -3.12 8.12
N GLY A 137 6.55 -4.30 8.02
CA GLY A 137 7.57 -4.78 8.95
C GLY A 137 9.00 -4.33 8.69
N VAL A 138 9.26 -3.48 7.70
CA VAL A 138 10.61 -3.05 7.34
C VAL A 138 11.20 -2.10 8.39
N SER A 139 12.48 -2.31 8.70
CA SER A 139 13.30 -1.33 9.40
C SER A 139 14.67 -1.21 8.74
N GLY A 140 15.16 0.02 8.61
CA GLY A 140 16.48 0.33 8.05
C GLY A 140 16.55 0.30 6.51
N PRO A 141 17.71 0.69 5.93
CA PRO A 141 17.89 0.79 4.49
C PRO A 141 17.76 -0.55 3.76
N VAL A 142 17.14 -0.53 2.57
CA VAL A 142 17.05 -1.70 1.69
C VAL A 142 18.43 -2.10 1.15
N HIS A 143 18.66 -3.39 0.98
CA HIS A 143 19.94 -3.94 0.55
C HIS A 143 19.79 -5.28 -0.18
N GLY A 144 20.85 -5.72 -0.86
CA GLY A 144 20.93 -7.04 -1.50
C GLY A 144 19.86 -7.22 -2.59
N PRO A 145 19.28 -8.43 -2.74
CA PRO A 145 18.34 -8.72 -3.82
C PRO A 145 17.11 -7.82 -3.88
N ILE A 146 16.65 -7.30 -2.73
CA ILE A 146 15.53 -6.36 -2.68
C ILE A 146 15.93 -5.02 -3.33
N LEU A 147 17.11 -4.48 -2.99
CA LEU A 147 17.61 -3.25 -3.60
C LEU A 147 17.80 -3.43 -5.11
N GLU A 148 18.38 -4.54 -5.55
CA GLU A 148 18.56 -4.86 -6.97
C GLU A 148 17.22 -4.90 -7.72
N ALA A 149 16.20 -5.53 -7.13
CA ALA A 149 14.86 -5.60 -7.70
C ALA A 149 14.20 -4.21 -7.78
N ILE A 150 14.26 -3.41 -6.71
CA ILE A 150 13.71 -2.04 -6.67
C ILE A 150 14.34 -1.19 -7.78
N GLU A 151 15.66 -1.23 -7.89
CA GLU A 151 16.37 -0.47 -8.90
C GLU A 151 16.04 -0.92 -10.33
N ALA A 152 15.91 -2.23 -10.56
CA ALA A 152 15.54 -2.77 -11.87
C ALA A 152 14.12 -2.33 -12.27
N VAL A 153 13.16 -2.39 -11.33
CA VAL A 153 11.78 -1.93 -11.55
C VAL A 153 11.76 -0.44 -11.88
N ASN A 154 12.41 0.39 -11.06
CA ASN A 154 12.39 1.85 -11.26
C ASN A 154 13.04 2.28 -12.59
N ARG A 155 14.04 1.52 -13.08
CA ARG A 155 14.64 1.76 -14.41
C ARG A 155 13.81 1.23 -15.57
N SER A 156 12.84 0.34 -15.32
CA SER A 156 12.13 -0.37 -16.38
C SER A 156 11.08 0.46 -17.11
N GLY A 157 10.51 1.47 -16.44
CA GLY A 157 9.34 2.20 -16.93
C GLY A 157 8.04 1.37 -16.97
N THR A 158 8.05 0.15 -16.43
CA THR A 158 6.87 -0.72 -16.36
C THR A 158 5.96 -0.26 -15.20
N PRO A 159 4.63 -0.16 -15.40
CA PRO A 159 3.72 0.23 -14.32
C PRO A 159 3.77 -0.78 -13.17
N VAL A 160 3.60 -0.28 -11.94
CA VAL A 160 3.74 -1.09 -10.71
C VAL A 160 2.48 -1.03 -9.86
N VAL A 161 1.99 -2.18 -9.41
CA VAL A 161 1.01 -2.33 -8.33
C VAL A 161 1.73 -2.78 -7.07
N ALA A 162 1.76 -1.95 -6.04
CA ALA A 162 2.36 -2.31 -4.75
C ALA A 162 1.36 -2.97 -3.81
N VAL A 163 1.82 -4.05 -3.16
CA VAL A 163 1.08 -4.77 -2.13
C VAL A 163 1.35 -4.14 -0.78
N ASP A 164 0.26 -3.73 -0.12
CA ASP A 164 0.20 -3.02 1.14
C ASP A 164 0.80 -1.61 1.11
N LEU A 165 2.08 -1.51 0.76
CA LEU A 165 2.90 -0.30 0.67
C LEU A 165 3.98 -0.48 -0.41
N PRO A 166 4.44 0.60 -1.09
CA PRO A 166 5.61 0.51 -1.96
C PRO A 166 6.84 0.07 -1.16
N SER A 167 7.49 -1.00 -1.60
CA SER A 167 8.66 -1.55 -0.95
C SER A 167 9.76 -0.50 -0.83
N GLY A 168 10.34 -0.38 0.36
CA GLY A 168 11.37 0.62 0.68
C GLY A 168 10.83 1.94 1.25
N VAL A 169 9.51 2.10 1.43
CA VAL A 169 8.93 3.22 2.17
C VAL A 169 8.71 2.83 3.63
N HIS A 170 9.15 3.67 4.58
CA HIS A 170 8.89 3.45 5.99
C HIS A 170 7.43 3.72 6.35
N THR A 171 6.72 2.72 6.89
CA THR A 171 5.27 2.76 7.20
C THR A 171 4.82 3.99 7.98
N ASP A 172 5.54 4.32 9.05
CA ASP A 172 5.07 5.31 10.04
C ASP A 172 5.60 6.73 9.79
N THR A 173 6.61 6.89 8.94
CA THR A 173 7.26 8.20 8.67
C THR A 173 7.13 8.62 7.21
N GLY A 174 6.86 7.67 6.31
CA GLY A 174 6.83 7.91 4.87
C GLY A 174 8.19 8.19 4.25
N GLU A 175 9.28 8.03 5.00
CA GLU A 175 10.64 8.24 4.47
C GLU A 175 11.10 7.08 3.60
N GLU A 176 11.91 7.38 2.58
CA GLU A 176 12.58 6.37 1.77
C GLU A 176 13.72 5.72 2.54
N LEU A 177 13.75 4.39 2.55
CA LEU A 177 14.74 3.57 3.22
C LEU A 177 15.89 3.24 2.26
N GLY A 178 16.55 4.28 1.74
CA GLY A 178 17.67 4.19 0.81
C GLY A 178 17.26 4.06 -0.66
N ALA A 179 16.27 3.22 -0.97
CA ALA A 179 15.60 3.16 -2.27
C ALA A 179 14.19 2.61 -2.08
N SER A 180 13.24 3.03 -2.92
CA SER A 180 11.87 2.53 -2.86
C SER A 180 11.17 2.47 -4.21
N ILE A 181 10.14 1.64 -4.29
CA ILE A 181 9.31 1.47 -5.48
C ILE A 181 8.45 2.71 -5.72
N TRP A 182 8.34 3.10 -6.98
CA TRP A 182 7.39 4.10 -7.46
C TRP A 182 6.17 3.39 -8.03
N ALA A 183 5.12 3.27 -7.22
CA ALA A 183 3.90 2.58 -7.60
C ALA A 183 2.99 3.48 -8.44
N LEU A 184 2.41 2.91 -9.50
CA LEU A 184 1.24 3.52 -10.14
C LEU A 184 0.02 3.40 -9.23
N ARG A 185 -0.11 2.26 -8.55
CA ARG A 185 -1.20 1.96 -7.62
C ARG A 185 -0.71 1.19 -6.41
N THR A 186 -1.23 1.49 -5.23
CA THR A 186 -0.99 0.72 -4.00
C THR A 186 -2.31 0.16 -3.45
N VAL A 187 -2.33 -1.13 -3.13
CA VAL A 187 -3.47 -1.76 -2.46
C VAL A 187 -3.11 -1.95 -1.00
N THR A 188 -3.53 -1.01 -0.16
CA THR A 188 -3.20 -1.03 1.27
C THR A 188 -4.16 -1.91 2.06
N VAL A 189 -3.66 -2.71 2.99
CA VAL A 189 -4.47 -3.76 3.65
C VAL A 189 -5.14 -3.26 4.94
N GLY A 190 -6.46 -3.38 5.04
CA GLY A 190 -7.22 -3.07 6.26
C GLY A 190 -7.42 -1.58 6.51
N LEU A 191 -6.45 -0.91 7.15
CA LEU A 191 -6.50 0.54 7.40
C LEU A 191 -5.40 1.25 6.60
N PRO A 192 -5.61 2.50 6.18
CA PRO A 192 -4.55 3.30 5.58
C PRO A 192 -3.42 3.54 6.60
N LYS A 193 -2.19 3.71 6.10
CA LYS A 193 -0.98 3.89 6.92
C LYS A 193 -0.46 5.32 6.83
N PRO A 194 0.32 5.81 7.82
CA PRO A 194 0.83 7.17 7.83
C PRO A 194 1.59 7.55 6.55
N CYS A 195 2.43 6.67 6.02
CA CYS A 195 3.21 6.92 4.81
C CYS A 195 2.39 7.29 3.55
N LEU A 196 1.09 6.98 3.51
CA LEU A 196 0.21 7.39 2.41
C LEU A 196 -0.10 8.90 2.42
N PHE A 197 0.25 9.61 3.51
CA PHE A 197 -0.10 11.01 3.74
C PHE A 197 1.09 11.90 4.11
N GLN A 198 2.31 11.35 4.16
CA GLN A 198 3.50 12.11 4.55
C GLN A 198 4.77 11.53 3.90
N GLY A 199 5.83 12.33 3.90
CA GLY A 199 7.13 11.93 3.35
C GLY A 199 7.09 11.65 1.83
N THR A 200 8.03 10.83 1.37
CA THR A 200 8.09 10.36 -0.02
C THR A 200 6.99 9.36 -0.35
N GLY A 201 6.42 8.71 0.67
CA GLY A 201 5.31 7.76 0.52
C GLY A 201 4.09 8.34 -0.20
N ILE A 202 3.84 9.66 -0.13
CA ILE A 202 2.76 10.33 -0.89
C ILE A 202 2.95 10.11 -2.40
N GLU A 203 4.15 10.40 -2.90
CA GLU A 203 4.46 10.32 -4.32
C GLU A 203 4.65 8.86 -4.76
N HIS A 204 5.26 8.04 -3.91
CA HIS A 204 5.64 6.68 -4.26
C HIS A 204 4.47 5.68 -4.21
N SER A 205 3.37 6.01 -3.52
CA SER A 205 2.20 5.12 -3.44
C SER A 205 1.23 5.27 -4.62
N GLY A 206 1.40 6.29 -5.46
CA GLY A 206 0.49 6.58 -6.57
C GLY A 206 -0.96 6.64 -6.11
N PHE A 207 -1.86 6.05 -6.89
CA PHE A 207 -3.26 5.91 -6.48
C PHE A 207 -3.40 4.77 -5.49
N TRP A 208 -3.88 5.03 -4.27
CA TRP A 208 -4.06 3.97 -3.29
C TRP A 208 -5.53 3.68 -3.00
N THR A 209 -5.81 2.41 -2.73
CA THR A 209 -7.11 1.89 -2.28
C THR A 209 -6.93 1.00 -1.07
N VAL A 210 -7.94 0.93 -0.21
CA VAL A 210 -7.93 0.08 0.99
C VAL A 210 -8.63 -1.24 0.71
N ALA A 211 -7.93 -2.36 0.90
CA ALA A 211 -8.46 -3.70 0.80
C ALA A 211 -9.15 -4.11 2.11
N ASP A 212 -10.45 -4.38 2.06
CA ASP A 212 -11.20 -4.96 3.19
C ASP A 212 -11.03 -6.48 3.21
N ILE A 213 -9.99 -6.93 3.92
CA ILE A 213 -9.64 -8.34 4.07
C ILE A 213 -10.51 -9.06 5.11
N GLY A 214 -11.55 -8.42 5.62
CA GLY A 214 -12.47 -8.98 6.61
C GLY A 214 -11.92 -8.94 8.03
N TYR A 215 -11.24 -7.86 8.39
CA TYR A 215 -10.98 -7.57 9.80
C TYR A 215 -12.30 -7.35 10.56
N PRO A 216 -12.39 -7.80 11.83
CA PRO A 216 -13.55 -7.54 12.68
C PRO A 216 -13.83 -6.03 12.77
N ALA A 217 -15.11 -5.66 12.66
CA ALA A 217 -15.51 -4.26 12.64
C ALA A 217 -15.18 -3.51 13.94
N GLU A 218 -15.08 -4.24 15.05
CA GLU A 218 -14.60 -3.73 16.34
C GLU A 218 -13.16 -3.24 16.23
N LEU A 219 -12.26 -4.04 15.66
CA LEU A 219 -10.84 -3.68 15.48
C LEU A 219 -10.67 -2.47 14.55
N MET A 220 -11.50 -2.41 13.51
CA MET A 220 -11.50 -1.34 12.51
C MET A 220 -11.98 0.01 13.06
N ARG A 221 -12.82 0.01 14.11
CA ARG A 221 -13.41 1.22 14.70
C ARG A 221 -12.65 1.74 15.92
N GLU A 222 -11.77 0.93 16.48
CA GLU A 222 -10.92 1.32 17.60
C GLU A 222 -10.05 2.54 17.24
N PRO A 223 -10.08 3.62 18.04
CA PRO A 223 -9.30 4.81 17.79
C PRO A 223 -7.79 4.54 17.70
N THR A 224 -7.15 5.24 16.76
CA THR A 224 -5.68 5.31 16.64
C THR A 224 -5.23 6.76 16.80
N GLU A 225 -3.93 7.03 16.61
CA GLU A 225 -3.36 8.37 16.76
C GLU A 225 -3.85 9.38 15.72
N ALA A 226 -4.34 8.91 14.57
CA ALA A 226 -4.81 9.75 13.48
C ALA A 226 -5.97 9.13 12.70
N PHE A 227 -6.80 9.96 12.07
CA PHE A 227 -7.88 9.53 11.19
C PHE A 227 -7.95 10.42 9.95
N LEU A 228 -8.56 9.91 8.89
CA LEU A 228 -8.80 10.65 7.66
C LEU A 228 -9.95 11.65 7.85
N VAL A 229 -9.69 12.91 7.56
CA VAL A 229 -10.73 13.94 7.48
C VAL A 229 -11.43 13.82 6.13
N ASP A 230 -12.64 13.28 6.15
CA ASP A 230 -13.49 13.16 4.96
C ASP A 230 -14.62 14.22 4.94
N ALA A 231 -15.34 14.28 3.82
CA ALA A 231 -16.45 15.23 3.66
C ALA A 231 -17.57 15.02 4.69
N GLN A 232 -17.79 13.78 5.14
CA GLN A 232 -18.78 13.48 6.16
C GLN A 232 -18.37 14.07 7.51
N TRP A 233 -17.10 13.93 7.89
CA TRP A 233 -16.54 14.49 9.11
C TRP A 233 -16.62 16.02 9.06
N VAL A 234 -16.16 16.66 7.98
CA VAL A 234 -16.24 18.13 7.83
C VAL A 234 -17.69 18.62 7.92
N GLY A 235 -18.63 17.89 7.31
CA GLY A 235 -20.06 18.22 7.34
C GLY A 235 -20.65 18.28 8.75
N GLN A 236 -20.10 17.57 9.72
CA GLN A 236 -20.56 17.61 11.12
C GLN A 236 -20.19 18.91 11.84
N PHE A 237 -19.21 19.66 11.32
CA PHE A 237 -18.74 20.92 11.91
C PHE A 237 -19.22 22.16 11.15
N LEU A 238 -19.85 21.98 9.98
CA LEU A 238 -20.39 23.11 9.22
C LEU A 238 -21.54 23.78 9.99
N PRO A 239 -21.49 25.10 10.22
CA PRO A 239 -22.53 25.80 10.95
C PRO A 239 -23.83 25.86 10.14
N GLU A 240 -24.97 25.78 10.82
CA GLU A 240 -26.28 25.94 10.18
C GLU A 240 -26.51 27.39 9.74
N ARG A 241 -27.09 27.58 8.55
CA ARG A 241 -27.39 28.90 7.98
C ARG A 241 -28.89 29.13 7.90
N PHE A 242 -29.44 29.76 8.93
CA PHE A 242 -30.87 30.08 8.99
C PHE A 242 -31.27 31.12 7.94
N ARG A 243 -32.42 30.90 7.29
CA ARG A 243 -32.98 31.82 6.28
C ARG A 243 -33.35 33.19 6.84
N ALA A 244 -33.69 33.28 8.13
CA ALA A 244 -34.03 34.51 8.81
C ALA A 244 -32.83 35.20 9.48
N SER A 245 -31.59 34.80 9.14
CA SER A 245 -30.38 35.38 9.73
C SER A 245 -30.12 36.82 9.24
N HIS A 246 -29.46 37.62 10.09
CA HIS A 246 -28.97 38.96 9.76
C HIS A 246 -27.44 39.01 9.82
N LYS A 247 -26.81 40.12 9.44
CA LYS A 247 -25.34 40.26 9.39
C LYS A 247 -24.62 39.83 10.68
N GLY A 248 -25.19 40.15 11.85
CA GLY A 248 -24.62 39.76 13.14
C GLY A 248 -24.84 38.31 13.58
N SER A 249 -25.70 37.54 12.89
CA SER A 249 -26.00 36.16 13.26
C SER A 249 -24.86 35.19 12.93
N ASN A 250 -23.89 35.63 12.14
CA ASN A 250 -22.85 34.78 11.56
C ASN A 250 -21.42 35.23 11.94
N GLY A 251 -21.31 35.97 13.05
CA GLY A 251 -20.03 36.47 13.55
C GLY A 251 -19.55 37.74 12.84
N HIS A 252 -18.50 38.33 13.43
CA HIS A 252 -17.72 39.42 12.85
C HIS A 252 -16.25 39.12 13.13
N THR A 253 -15.39 39.40 12.14
CA THR A 253 -13.95 39.09 12.23
C THR A 253 -13.14 40.33 11.92
N LEU A 254 -12.11 40.59 12.73
CA LEU A 254 -11.05 41.56 12.43
C LEU A 254 -9.83 40.80 11.94
N ILE A 255 -9.31 41.17 10.77
CA ILE A 255 -8.10 40.58 10.20
C ILE A 255 -6.97 41.60 10.27
N VAL A 256 -5.92 41.27 11.02
CA VAL A 256 -4.68 42.04 11.07
C VAL A 256 -3.64 41.26 10.29
N ALA A 257 -3.45 41.64 9.03
CA ALA A 257 -2.57 40.96 8.09
C ALA A 257 -2.02 41.96 7.06
N GLY A 258 -1.02 41.51 6.30
CA GLY A 258 -0.39 42.31 5.27
C GLY A 258 0.86 43.05 5.73
N SER A 259 1.68 43.43 4.76
CA SER A 259 2.84 44.29 4.91
C SER A 259 3.10 45.04 3.60
N HIS A 260 4.07 45.94 3.57
CA HIS A 260 4.46 46.63 2.34
C HIS A 260 4.76 45.67 1.19
N TRP A 261 5.38 44.52 1.49
CA TRP A 261 5.78 43.51 0.51
C TRP A 261 4.74 42.41 0.27
N MET A 262 3.71 42.32 1.13
CA MET A 262 2.67 41.30 1.03
C MET A 262 1.27 41.89 1.23
N PRO A 263 0.85 42.90 0.46
CA PRO A 263 -0.47 43.53 0.65
C PRO A 263 -1.63 42.56 0.33
N GLY A 264 -1.39 41.56 -0.52
CA GLY A 264 -2.42 40.60 -0.93
C GLY A 264 -2.87 39.62 0.17
N SER A 265 -2.07 39.40 1.20
CA SER A 265 -2.41 38.42 2.25
C SER A 265 -3.67 38.81 3.04
N ALA A 266 -3.85 40.11 3.32
CA ALA A 266 -5.05 40.63 3.96
C ALA A 266 -6.30 40.41 3.09
N VAL A 267 -6.20 40.59 1.77
CA VAL A 267 -7.32 40.40 0.84
C VAL A 267 -7.71 38.93 0.75
N LEU A 268 -6.74 38.02 0.67
CA LEU A 268 -7.01 36.57 0.62
C LEU A 268 -7.67 36.07 1.91
N ALA A 269 -7.13 36.47 3.06
CA ALA A 269 -7.71 36.12 4.36
C ALA A 269 -9.15 36.66 4.52
N ALA A 270 -9.40 37.91 4.12
CA ALA A 270 -10.72 38.53 4.20
C ALA A 270 -11.76 37.93 3.25
N LYS A 271 -11.34 37.31 2.14
CA LYS A 271 -12.24 36.57 1.24
C LYS A 271 -12.54 35.16 1.71
N ALA A 272 -11.65 34.56 2.49
CA ALA A 272 -11.80 33.21 3.02
C ALA A 272 -12.64 33.15 4.30
N ALA A 273 -12.61 34.22 5.10
CA ALA A 273 -13.44 34.41 6.30
C ALA A 273 -14.91 34.73 5.95
#